data_AF-F9XCD9-F1
#
_entry.id   AF-F9XCD9-F1
#
_cell.length_a   1.000
_cell.length_b   1.000
_cell.length_c   1.000
_cell.angle_alpha   90.00
_cell.angle_beta   90.00
_cell.angle_gamma   90.00
#
_symmetry.space_group_name_H-M   'P 1'
#
loop_
_entity.id
_entity.type
_entity.pdbx_description
1 polymer ?
#
loop_
_entity_poly.entity_id
_entity_poly.type
_entity_poly.pdbx_seq_one_letter_code
_entity_poly.pdbx_strand_id
1 'polypeptide(L)'
;MRVTILLAGLATNVLGAPAGSSRRDATPLSRPAVTPQLKSANLMANATDPDVDRDSCGSVRIGNRAFWTCRDTMRYDRTAGTSVFPVISNSAGWSETSEGGLVAQANAEIGPGSTGGNMILPIYGSDSANEFFPNMPGDCDENHGQCWDGTRWAVWPNSPPMVAAPDGENTVAYSWVPQSNLNQLTLLNPFRPYTLYKTTYSPSQPSTTLPTVSIANPTFWAAGEPGYGDYGNVVRDGYAYLYAQRPDSSGTLLARAPITSIEDRSTYTYYTPSTGWTTTLPSLSDPAATLPNAGTGWQGTFYYSTAFSSYIWIGQALNCPSAEFYITTAPAPEGPWIEPYVLWKGESGDGLVGAYSLQAHTSLLPSGDVAAEKGIFTETERTAEQTLLILIQRTCIITPSNELVQ
;
A
#
# COMPACT_ATOMS: atom_id res chain seq x y z
N MET A 1 16.08 54.56 -57.46
CA MET A 1 15.93 53.50 -56.45
C MET A 1 14.55 53.64 -55.81
N ARG A 2 13.60 52.77 -56.15
CA ARG A 2 12.27 52.73 -55.53
C ARG A 2 12.33 51.70 -54.39
N VAL A 3 12.09 52.15 -53.16
CA VAL A 3 11.92 51.27 -52.00
C VAL A 3 10.42 51.11 -51.78
N THR A 4 9.95 49.89 -51.96
CA THR A 4 8.57 49.47 -51.70
C THR A 4 8.48 49.05 -50.24
N ILE A 5 7.66 49.72 -49.44
CA ILE A 5 7.36 49.34 -48.06
C ILE A 5 6.14 48.40 -48.12
N LEU A 6 6.34 47.12 -47.80
CA LEU A 6 5.26 46.16 -47.56
C LEU A 6 4.92 46.19 -46.06
N LEU A 7 3.71 46.65 -45.71
CA LEU A 7 3.10 46.35 -44.42
C LEU A 7 2.45 44.96 -44.49
N ALA A 8 2.95 44.01 -43.71
CA ALA A 8 2.27 42.75 -43.44
C ALA A 8 1.49 42.89 -42.12
N GLY A 9 0.16 42.78 -42.20
CA GLY A 9 -0.70 42.71 -41.02
C GLY A 9 -0.61 41.33 -40.35
N LEU A 10 -0.35 41.31 -39.05
CA LEU A 10 -0.54 40.11 -38.23
C LEU A 10 -2.04 39.91 -37.98
N ALA A 11 -2.56 38.79 -38.47
CA ALA A 11 -3.84 38.25 -38.04
C ALA A 11 -3.63 37.39 -36.78
N THR A 12 -4.26 37.78 -35.68
CA THR A 12 -4.36 36.98 -34.46
C THR A 12 -5.47 35.94 -34.62
N ASN A 13 -5.11 34.66 -34.78
CA ASN A 13 -6.06 33.56 -34.63
C ASN A 13 -6.27 33.29 -33.14
N VAL A 14 -7.40 33.75 -32.61
CA VAL A 14 -7.92 33.32 -31.30
C VAL A 14 -8.55 31.94 -31.49
N LEU A 15 -7.81 30.89 -31.12
CA LEU A 15 -8.37 29.55 -30.96
C LEU A 15 -9.27 29.55 -29.71
N GLY A 16 -10.58 29.54 -29.92
CA GLY A 16 -11.54 29.29 -28.86
C GLY A 16 -11.33 27.90 -28.28
N ALA A 17 -11.06 27.82 -26.98
CA ALA A 17 -11.06 26.57 -26.24
C ALA A 17 -12.45 25.92 -26.32
N PRO A 18 -12.55 24.59 -26.49
CA PRO A 18 -13.84 23.92 -26.46
C PRO A 18 -14.41 24.07 -25.04
N ALA A 19 -15.63 24.60 -24.96
CA ALA A 19 -16.41 24.65 -23.73
C ALA A 19 -16.49 23.24 -23.14
N GLY A 20 -15.91 23.06 -21.96
CA GLY A 20 -15.97 21.83 -21.19
C GLY A 20 -17.43 21.44 -21.01
N SER A 21 -17.79 20.31 -21.60
CA SER A 21 -19.05 19.63 -21.32
C SER A 21 -19.12 19.36 -19.81
N SER A 22 -19.98 20.11 -19.11
CA SER A 22 -20.38 19.78 -17.75
C SER A 22 -21.14 18.45 -17.81
N ARG A 23 -20.39 17.36 -17.69
CA ARG A 23 -20.95 16.02 -17.49
C ARG A 23 -21.75 16.12 -16.21
N ARG A 24 -23.08 16.17 -16.34
CA ARG A 24 -23.97 16.08 -15.18
C ARG A 24 -23.58 14.79 -14.45
N ASP A 25 -23.27 14.93 -13.17
CA ASP A 25 -23.16 13.82 -12.22
C ASP A 25 -24.49 13.06 -12.25
N ALA A 26 -24.61 12.12 -13.17
CA ALA A 26 -25.63 11.10 -13.09
C ALA A 26 -25.27 10.30 -11.84
N THR A 27 -26.05 10.46 -10.77
CA THR A 27 -25.92 9.70 -9.54
C THR A 27 -25.77 8.23 -9.93
N PRO A 28 -24.59 7.61 -9.76
CA PRO A 28 -24.41 6.22 -10.12
C PRO A 28 -25.45 5.42 -9.34
N LEU A 29 -26.25 4.60 -10.02
CA LEU A 29 -27.08 3.61 -9.35
C LEU A 29 -26.17 2.86 -8.38
N SER A 30 -26.41 3.04 -7.07
CA SER A 30 -25.60 2.46 -6.01
C SER A 30 -25.62 0.94 -6.19
N ARG A 31 -24.53 0.39 -6.71
CA ARG A 31 -24.36 -1.06 -6.83
C ARG A 31 -24.18 -1.60 -5.40
N PRO A 32 -24.81 -2.72 -5.05
CA PRO A 32 -24.54 -3.34 -3.76
C PRO A 32 -23.07 -3.78 -3.69
N ALA A 33 -22.52 -3.76 -2.48
CA ALA A 33 -21.23 -4.38 -2.20
C ALA A 33 -21.28 -5.88 -2.55
N VAL A 34 -20.17 -6.43 -3.01
CA VAL A 34 -20.06 -7.85 -3.34
C VAL A 34 -19.61 -8.66 -2.12
N THR A 35 -19.94 -9.94 -2.04
CA THR A 35 -19.44 -10.83 -0.97
C THR A 35 -18.62 -11.96 -1.59
N PRO A 36 -17.32 -11.74 -1.88
CA PRO A 36 -16.48 -12.76 -2.51
C PRO A 36 -16.39 -14.05 -1.69
N GLN A 37 -16.37 -15.19 -2.36
CA GLN A 37 -16.19 -16.50 -1.73
C GLN A 37 -14.89 -17.12 -2.22
N LEU A 38 -14.12 -17.71 -1.30
CA LEU A 38 -12.89 -18.39 -1.68
C LEU A 38 -13.18 -19.62 -2.55
N LYS A 39 -12.44 -19.78 -3.65
CA LYS A 39 -12.46 -21.00 -4.48
C LYS A 39 -11.42 -22.01 -4.00
N SER A 40 -10.20 -21.53 -3.85
CA SER A 40 -9.02 -22.33 -3.51
C SER A 40 -7.91 -21.41 -3.04
N ALA A 41 -7.05 -21.91 -2.16
CA ALA A 41 -5.82 -21.26 -1.75
C ALA A 41 -4.65 -22.19 -2.03
N ASN A 42 -3.56 -21.68 -2.59
CA ASN A 42 -2.35 -22.46 -2.86
C ASN A 42 -1.12 -21.67 -2.42
N LEU A 43 -0.19 -22.35 -1.76
CA LEU A 43 1.15 -21.82 -1.51
C LEU A 43 1.88 -21.72 -2.85
N MET A 44 2.40 -20.54 -3.18
CA MET A 44 3.09 -20.32 -4.45
C MET A 44 4.59 -20.25 -4.30
N ALA A 45 5.07 -19.40 -3.39
CA ALA A 45 6.48 -19.15 -3.24
C ALA A 45 6.81 -18.57 -1.86
N ASN A 46 8.06 -18.66 -1.45
CA ASN A 46 8.63 -17.82 -0.39
C ASN A 46 9.22 -16.56 -1.04
N ALA A 47 8.87 -15.38 -0.55
CA ALA A 47 9.47 -14.13 -1.02
C ALA A 47 10.72 -13.87 -0.18
N THR A 48 11.91 -13.92 -0.78
CA THR A 48 13.15 -13.87 0.00
C THR A 48 14.25 -13.11 -0.70
N ASP A 49 15.09 -12.45 0.09
CA ASP A 49 16.39 -11.96 -0.32
C ASP A 49 17.45 -12.74 0.47
N PRO A 50 18.44 -13.33 -0.20
CA PRO A 50 19.40 -14.19 0.47
C PRO A 50 20.34 -13.44 1.43
N ASP A 51 20.44 -12.11 1.36
CA ASP A 51 21.34 -11.32 2.21
C ASP A 51 20.65 -10.61 3.37
N VAL A 52 19.32 -10.54 3.39
CA VAL A 52 18.59 -9.81 4.43
C VAL A 52 17.29 -10.51 4.82
N ASP A 53 17.02 -10.45 6.12
CA ASP A 53 15.77 -10.87 6.76
C ASP A 53 14.87 -9.65 6.93
N ARG A 54 13.70 -9.66 6.29
CA ARG A 54 12.79 -8.52 6.26
C ARG A 54 11.53 -8.83 7.04
N ASP A 55 11.06 -7.83 7.75
CA ASP A 55 9.81 -7.85 8.48
C ASP A 55 8.77 -6.98 7.76
N SER A 56 7.56 -7.51 7.62
CA SER A 56 6.35 -6.82 7.22
C SER A 56 6.47 -6.04 5.92
N CYS A 57 6.47 -6.77 4.81
CA CYS A 57 6.59 -6.19 3.48
C CYS A 57 5.23 -5.82 2.85
N GLY A 58 5.20 -4.68 2.16
CA GLY A 58 4.12 -4.29 1.26
C GLY A 58 4.66 -4.05 -0.15
N SER A 59 3.86 -4.31 -1.18
CA SER A 59 4.31 -4.16 -2.58
C SER A 59 3.41 -3.29 -3.46
N VAL A 60 4.03 -2.60 -4.41
CA VAL A 60 3.36 -1.85 -5.48
C VAL A 60 4.01 -2.13 -6.84
N ARG A 61 3.25 -2.00 -7.92
CA ARG A 61 3.79 -2.19 -9.27
C ARG A 61 4.45 -0.92 -9.78
N ILE A 62 5.69 -1.04 -10.25
CA ILE A 62 6.42 0.02 -10.97
C ILE A 62 6.96 -0.59 -12.27
N GLY A 63 6.39 -0.18 -13.40
CA GLY A 63 6.63 -0.84 -14.69
C GLY A 63 6.25 -2.33 -14.65
N ASN A 64 7.17 -3.19 -15.09
CA ASN A 64 7.00 -4.66 -15.11
C ASN A 64 7.59 -5.35 -13.88
N ARG A 65 7.61 -4.66 -12.72
CA ARG A 65 8.20 -5.20 -11.49
C ARG A 65 7.35 -4.85 -10.29
N ALA A 66 7.49 -5.66 -9.24
CA ALA A 66 6.97 -5.34 -7.93
C ALA A 66 8.06 -4.67 -7.11
N PHE A 67 7.76 -3.46 -6.64
CA PHE A 67 8.57 -2.73 -5.68
C PHE A 67 8.06 -3.04 -4.27
N TRP A 68 8.95 -3.52 -3.42
CA TRP A 68 8.67 -3.87 -2.03
C TRP A 68 9.25 -2.81 -1.11
N THR A 69 8.49 -2.44 -0.09
CA THR A 69 9.00 -1.73 1.08
C THR A 69 8.63 -2.52 2.31
N CYS A 70 9.59 -2.71 3.20
CA CYS A 70 9.43 -3.55 4.38
C CYS A 70 9.80 -2.74 5.61
N ARG A 71 9.25 -3.14 6.76
CA ARG A 71 9.69 -2.68 8.07
C ARG A 71 11.03 -3.36 8.41
N ASP A 72 11.42 -3.24 9.67
CA ASP A 72 12.56 -3.90 10.32
C ASP A 72 13.30 -4.92 9.47
N THR A 73 14.55 -4.63 9.16
CA THR A 73 15.39 -5.48 8.32
C THR A 73 16.69 -5.79 9.06
N MET A 74 17.10 -7.04 9.05
CA MET A 74 18.38 -7.48 9.60
C MET A 74 19.23 -8.07 8.48
N ARG A 75 20.55 -7.94 8.58
CA ARG A 75 21.44 -8.69 7.68
C ARG A 75 21.32 -10.17 7.99
N TYR A 76 21.42 -11.02 6.97
CA TYR A 76 21.37 -12.46 7.15
C TYR A 76 22.75 -13.09 6.94
N ASP A 77 23.30 -13.73 7.97
CA ASP A 77 24.48 -14.56 7.83
C ASP A 77 24.04 -15.92 7.30
N ARG A 78 24.22 -16.11 6.00
CA ARG A 78 23.89 -17.35 5.30
C ARG A 78 24.69 -18.56 5.78
N THR A 79 25.91 -18.35 6.28
CA THR A 79 26.76 -19.45 6.76
C THR A 79 26.28 -19.92 8.13
N ALA A 80 25.92 -18.99 8.99
CA ALA A 80 25.36 -19.29 10.31
C ALA A 80 23.86 -19.66 10.24
N GLY A 81 23.16 -19.26 9.18
CA GLY A 81 21.72 -19.41 9.03
C GLY A 81 20.91 -18.48 9.95
N THR A 82 21.47 -17.32 10.31
CA THR A 82 20.91 -16.44 11.35
C THR A 82 20.94 -14.96 10.99
N SER A 83 19.94 -14.21 11.44
CA SER A 83 19.88 -12.75 11.32
C SER A 83 20.84 -12.06 12.30
N VAL A 84 21.45 -10.95 11.85
CA VAL A 84 22.54 -10.25 12.53
C VAL A 84 22.15 -8.80 12.79
N PHE A 85 22.34 -8.36 14.04
CA PHE A 85 22.12 -6.97 14.46
C PHE A 85 23.10 -5.99 13.80
N PRO A 86 22.73 -4.70 13.64
CA PRO A 86 21.51 -4.04 14.15
C PRO A 86 20.25 -4.32 13.33
N VAL A 87 19.09 -3.92 13.87
CA VAL A 87 17.85 -3.85 13.10
C VAL A 87 17.81 -2.51 12.36
N ILE A 88 17.80 -2.58 11.03
CA ILE A 88 17.61 -1.45 10.12
C ILE A 88 16.12 -1.13 10.09
N SER A 89 15.71 0.12 10.21
CA SER A 89 14.30 0.46 10.47
C SER A 89 13.33 0.13 9.34
N ASN A 90 13.82 0.05 8.11
CA ASN A 90 13.08 -0.38 6.94
C ASN A 90 14.05 -0.67 5.80
N SER A 91 13.59 -1.40 4.80
CA SER A 91 14.34 -1.62 3.56
C SER A 91 13.39 -1.68 2.38
N ALA A 92 13.97 -1.83 1.19
CA ALA A 92 13.22 -2.04 -0.04
C ALA A 92 13.87 -3.08 -0.94
N GLY A 93 13.12 -3.51 -1.94
CA GLY A 93 13.59 -4.47 -2.93
C GLY A 93 12.69 -4.55 -4.15
N TRP A 94 13.17 -5.24 -5.16
CA TRP A 94 12.48 -5.54 -6.40
C TRP A 94 12.19 -7.02 -6.49
N SER A 95 11.06 -7.37 -7.08
CA SER A 95 10.86 -8.68 -7.68
C SER A 95 10.44 -8.52 -9.13
N GLU A 96 10.89 -9.45 -9.97
CA GLU A 96 10.43 -9.51 -11.35
C GLU A 96 8.95 -9.91 -11.41
N THR A 97 8.21 -9.25 -12.28
CA THR A 97 6.90 -9.71 -12.72
C THR A 97 6.92 -9.90 -14.23
N SER A 98 6.08 -10.81 -14.71
CA SER A 98 5.84 -11.04 -16.13
C SER A 98 4.41 -10.65 -16.47
N GLU A 99 4.06 -10.63 -17.75
CA GLU A 99 2.65 -10.47 -18.17
C GLU A 99 1.75 -11.50 -17.47
N GLY A 100 2.27 -12.70 -17.18
CA GLY A 100 1.59 -13.77 -16.44
C GLY A 100 1.61 -13.62 -14.91
N GLY A 101 2.10 -12.50 -14.37
CA GLY A 101 2.17 -12.23 -12.93
C GLY A 101 3.53 -12.59 -12.32
N LEU A 102 3.51 -13.03 -11.06
CA LEU A 102 4.67 -13.46 -10.27
C LEU A 102 5.67 -14.32 -11.05
N VAL A 103 6.97 -14.00 -10.95
CA VAL A 103 8.06 -14.82 -11.50
C VAL A 103 8.82 -15.50 -10.35
N ALA A 104 8.31 -16.64 -9.89
CA ALA A 104 8.97 -17.46 -8.87
C ALA A 104 9.83 -18.57 -9.52
N GLN A 105 10.88 -19.01 -8.82
CA GLN A 105 11.91 -19.92 -9.33
C GLN A 105 12.18 -21.06 -8.35
N ALA A 106 12.30 -22.29 -8.84
CA ALA A 106 12.58 -23.48 -8.00
C ALA A 106 14.04 -23.53 -7.50
N ASN A 107 14.97 -22.92 -8.23
CA ASN A 107 16.42 -22.97 -7.96
C ASN A 107 17.01 -21.58 -7.69
N ALA A 108 16.18 -20.63 -7.23
CA ALA A 108 16.69 -19.34 -6.78
C ALA A 108 17.45 -19.51 -5.46
N GLU A 109 18.26 -18.51 -5.15
CA GLU A 109 19.07 -18.53 -3.94
C GLU A 109 18.19 -18.51 -2.68
N ILE A 110 18.50 -19.38 -1.74
CA ILE A 110 17.74 -19.55 -0.51
C ILE A 110 18.07 -18.40 0.44
N GLY A 111 17.05 -17.65 0.84
CA GLY A 111 17.15 -16.64 1.90
C GLY A 111 16.46 -17.06 3.19
N PRO A 112 16.40 -16.12 4.16
CA PRO A 112 15.66 -16.29 5.41
C PRO A 112 14.27 -16.84 5.13
N GLY A 113 13.89 -17.87 5.87
CA GLY A 113 12.53 -18.37 5.78
C GLY A 113 12.17 -19.24 4.62
N SER A 114 13.18 -19.64 3.86
CA SER A 114 13.03 -20.67 2.84
C SER A 114 13.94 -21.82 3.18
N THR A 115 13.43 -23.03 2.99
CA THR A 115 14.23 -24.27 3.02
C THR A 115 14.66 -24.69 1.62
N GLY A 116 14.30 -23.91 0.58
CA GLY A 116 14.40 -24.30 -0.82
C GLY A 116 13.39 -25.37 -1.26
N GLY A 117 12.48 -25.81 -0.38
CA GLY A 117 11.45 -26.80 -0.71
C GLY A 117 10.28 -26.24 -1.54
N ASN A 118 10.05 -24.93 -1.48
CA ASN A 118 9.06 -24.22 -2.28
C ASN A 118 9.75 -23.40 -3.38
N MET A 119 8.96 -22.91 -4.34
CA MET A 119 9.45 -21.87 -5.25
C MET A 119 9.86 -20.63 -4.45
N ILE A 120 10.82 -19.86 -4.97
CA ILE A 120 11.27 -18.61 -4.35
C ILE A 120 10.92 -17.46 -5.29
N LEU A 121 10.28 -16.42 -4.77
CA LEU A 121 10.20 -15.12 -5.41
C LEU A 121 11.41 -14.30 -4.94
N PRO A 122 12.42 -14.07 -5.79
CA PRO A 122 13.58 -13.30 -5.39
C PRO A 122 13.18 -11.84 -5.12
N ILE A 123 13.56 -11.35 -3.95
CA ILE A 123 13.62 -9.92 -3.65
C ILE A 123 15.08 -9.49 -3.78
N TYR A 124 15.36 -8.44 -4.54
CA TYR A 124 16.73 -7.99 -4.82
C TYR A 124 16.85 -6.46 -4.88
N GLY A 125 18.05 -5.91 -4.71
CA GLY A 125 18.31 -4.47 -4.85
C GLY A 125 19.71 -4.09 -4.39
N SER A 126 20.32 -3.06 -4.98
CA SER A 126 21.72 -2.69 -4.74
C SER A 126 22.03 -2.12 -3.34
N ASP A 127 21.02 -1.88 -2.50
CA ASP A 127 21.17 -1.28 -1.16
C ASP A 127 20.15 -1.87 -0.17
N SER A 128 19.84 -3.16 -0.29
CA SER A 128 18.83 -3.85 0.53
C SER A 128 19.11 -3.83 2.05
N ALA A 129 20.35 -3.49 2.45
CA ALA A 129 20.81 -3.44 3.83
C ALA A 129 21.07 -2.01 4.35
N ASN A 130 20.41 -1.01 3.79
CA ASN A 130 20.36 0.38 4.27
C ASN A 130 18.90 0.82 4.44
N GLU A 131 18.65 1.85 5.26
CA GLU A 131 17.33 2.51 5.33
C GLU A 131 16.89 2.94 3.94
N PHE A 132 15.71 2.48 3.52
CA PHE A 132 15.07 3.04 2.35
C PHE A 132 14.43 4.39 2.70
N PHE A 133 13.48 4.43 3.64
CA PHE A 133 12.99 5.66 4.26
C PHE A 133 13.95 6.08 5.37
N PRO A 134 14.72 7.18 5.20
CA PRO A 134 15.70 7.59 6.19
C PRO A 134 15.02 8.02 7.49
N ASN A 135 15.71 7.82 8.63
CA ASN A 135 15.29 8.42 9.89
C ASN A 135 15.39 9.95 9.83
N MET A 136 14.60 10.65 10.63
CA MET A 136 14.71 12.11 10.72
C MET A 136 15.99 12.52 11.44
N PRO A 137 16.58 13.67 11.10
CA PRO A 137 17.67 14.23 11.89
C PRO A 137 17.26 14.37 13.37
N GLY A 138 18.01 13.73 14.25
CA GLY A 138 17.74 13.74 15.70
C GLY A 138 16.93 12.54 16.20
N ASP A 139 16.41 11.70 15.31
CA ASP A 139 15.74 10.44 15.64
C ASP A 139 16.75 9.28 15.74
N CYS A 140 17.94 9.55 16.30
CA CYS A 140 19.03 8.58 16.41
C CYS A 140 19.40 7.97 15.03
N ASP A 141 19.43 8.82 14.01
CA ASP A 141 19.56 8.49 12.60
C ASP A 141 20.88 7.81 12.23
N GLU A 142 21.94 8.07 12.99
CA GLU A 142 23.25 7.43 12.81
C GLU A 142 23.29 5.94 13.21
N ASN A 143 22.27 5.44 13.91
CA ASN A 143 22.24 4.07 14.45
C ASN A 143 20.91 3.37 14.15
N HIS A 144 20.41 3.54 12.93
CA HIS A 144 19.17 2.91 12.46
C HIS A 144 17.93 3.21 13.32
N GLY A 145 17.96 4.34 14.02
CA GLY A 145 16.91 4.78 14.95
C GLY A 145 17.13 4.35 16.39
N GLN A 146 18.13 3.50 16.68
CA GLN A 146 18.41 3.02 18.04
C GLN A 146 19.18 4.06 18.86
N CYS A 147 18.54 4.55 19.93
CA CYS A 147 19.09 5.56 20.81
C CYS A 147 19.91 4.95 21.96
N TRP A 148 20.86 5.73 22.50
CA TRP A 148 21.72 5.31 23.62
C TRP A 148 20.98 5.09 24.94
N ASP A 149 19.79 5.67 25.09
CA ASP A 149 18.92 5.46 26.25
C ASP A 149 18.10 4.15 26.17
N GLY A 150 18.30 3.36 25.11
CA GLY A 150 17.61 2.09 24.87
C GLY A 150 16.29 2.25 24.12
N THR A 151 15.82 3.47 23.85
CA THR A 151 14.67 3.73 22.99
C THR A 151 15.02 3.58 21.51
N ARG A 152 14.01 3.52 20.65
CA ARG A 152 14.18 3.38 19.20
C ARG A 152 13.15 4.19 18.43
N TRP A 153 13.61 4.99 17.48
CA TRP A 153 12.76 5.58 16.45
C TRP A 153 12.62 4.62 15.28
N ALA A 154 11.41 4.12 15.09
CA ALA A 154 11.08 3.22 13.99
C ALA A 154 10.36 3.99 12.87
N VAL A 155 10.89 3.84 11.66
CA VAL A 155 10.30 4.34 10.42
C VAL A 155 9.64 3.18 9.70
N TRP A 156 8.44 2.81 10.16
CA TRP A 156 7.70 1.64 9.69
C TRP A 156 6.68 2.01 8.61
N PRO A 157 6.91 1.66 7.33
CA PRO A 157 5.86 1.77 6.33
C PRO A 157 4.74 0.77 6.65
N ASN A 158 3.58 1.27 7.07
CA ASN A 158 2.45 0.41 7.41
C ASN A 158 1.59 -0.02 6.21
N SER A 159 1.83 0.60 5.05
CA SER A 159 1.21 0.26 3.77
C SER A 159 2.21 0.47 2.62
N PRO A 160 2.01 -0.20 1.46
CA PRO A 160 2.87 -0.01 0.30
C PRO A 160 2.83 1.44 -0.22
N PRO A 161 3.90 1.92 -0.88
CA PRO A 161 3.92 3.24 -1.47
C PRO A 161 2.77 3.42 -2.47
N MET A 162 2.09 4.55 -2.36
CA MET A 162 1.03 4.93 -3.29
C MET A 162 1.64 5.51 -4.56
N VAL A 163 1.50 4.83 -5.69
CA VAL A 163 1.94 5.36 -6.98
C VAL A 163 1.00 6.47 -7.44
N ALA A 164 1.51 7.70 -7.49
CA ALA A 164 0.78 8.90 -7.87
C ALA A 164 1.08 9.27 -9.33
N ALA A 165 0.68 8.39 -10.26
CA ALA A 165 0.89 8.51 -11.71
C ALA A 165 2.36 8.73 -12.16
N PRO A 166 2.70 8.40 -13.42
CA PRO A 166 4.02 8.70 -13.94
C PRO A 166 4.15 10.18 -14.34
N ASP A 167 5.28 10.80 -13.98
CA ASP A 167 5.74 12.05 -14.58
C ASP A 167 6.47 11.71 -15.89
N GLY A 168 5.71 11.56 -16.98
CA GLY A 168 6.23 11.09 -18.26
C GLY A 168 6.66 9.61 -18.20
N GLU A 169 7.96 9.33 -18.33
CA GLU A 169 8.55 7.99 -18.17
C GLU A 169 8.90 7.64 -16.72
N ASN A 170 8.89 8.62 -15.81
CA ASN A 170 9.28 8.42 -14.42
C ASN A 170 8.07 8.04 -13.56
N THR A 171 8.27 7.20 -12.56
CA THR A 171 7.25 6.90 -11.56
C THR A 171 7.47 7.75 -10.32
N VAL A 172 6.40 8.38 -9.83
CA VAL A 172 6.36 9.05 -8.52
C VAL A 172 5.44 8.27 -7.60
N ALA A 173 5.89 8.01 -6.38
CA ALA A 173 5.09 7.39 -5.34
C ALA A 173 5.27 8.10 -4.01
N TYR A 174 4.30 7.94 -3.11
CA TYR A 174 4.29 8.58 -1.80
C TYR A 174 3.99 7.58 -0.69
N SER A 175 4.62 7.81 0.47
CA SER A 175 4.38 7.03 1.68
C SER A 175 4.20 7.98 2.87
N TRP A 176 3.15 7.74 3.67
CA TRP A 176 2.92 8.43 4.94
C TRP A 176 3.38 7.51 6.05
N VAL A 177 4.49 7.84 6.69
CA VAL A 177 5.13 6.96 7.66
C VAL A 177 5.13 7.61 9.03
N PRO A 178 4.63 6.95 10.09
CA PRO A 178 4.61 7.50 11.43
C PRO A 178 6.03 7.58 12.02
N GLN A 179 6.30 8.66 12.76
CA GLN A 179 7.52 8.77 13.57
C GLN A 179 7.30 8.06 14.91
N SER A 180 7.60 6.77 14.98
CA SER A 180 7.28 5.95 16.14
C SER A 180 8.47 5.86 17.09
N ASN A 181 8.35 6.40 18.31
CA ASN A 181 9.35 6.23 19.35
C ASN A 181 8.94 5.08 20.28
N LEU A 182 9.81 4.10 20.41
CA LEU A 182 9.55 2.83 21.08
C LEU A 182 10.52 2.62 22.23
N ASN A 183 10.04 2.00 23.30
CA ASN A 183 10.88 1.28 24.25
C ASN A 183 10.52 -0.20 24.15
N GLN A 184 11.38 -0.99 23.51
CA GLN A 184 11.06 -2.33 23.03
C GLN A 184 9.82 -2.30 22.12
N LEU A 185 8.73 -2.98 22.48
CA LEU A 185 7.46 -2.97 21.73
C LEU A 185 6.44 -1.93 22.27
N THR A 186 6.83 -1.13 23.27
CA THR A 186 5.94 -0.10 23.84
C THR A 186 6.09 1.21 23.08
N LEU A 187 5.00 1.70 22.48
CA LEU A 187 4.95 3.02 21.86
C LEU A 187 4.93 4.13 22.93
N LEU A 188 5.94 5.00 22.90
CA LEU A 188 6.10 6.11 23.85
C LEU A 188 5.35 7.38 23.42
N ASN A 189 5.05 7.51 22.12
CA ASN A 189 4.37 8.67 21.54
C ASN A 189 3.10 8.26 20.76
N PRO A 190 1.99 7.92 21.44
CA PRO A 190 0.77 7.44 20.78
C PRO A 190 0.11 8.45 19.83
N PHE A 191 0.37 9.75 20.00
CA PHE A 191 -0.08 10.83 19.12
C PHE A 191 1.03 11.32 18.19
N ARG A 192 1.76 10.39 17.58
CA ARG A 192 2.92 10.66 16.72
C ARG A 192 2.57 11.45 15.44
N PRO A 193 3.47 12.32 14.95
CA PRO A 193 3.35 12.90 13.63
C PRO A 193 3.70 11.89 12.52
N TYR A 194 3.40 12.26 11.28
CA TYR A 194 3.67 11.45 10.09
C TYR A 194 4.49 12.22 9.08
N THR A 195 5.53 11.57 8.57
CA THR A 195 6.36 12.06 7.48
C THR A 195 5.77 11.67 6.14
N LEU A 196 5.74 12.60 5.18
CA LEU A 196 5.50 12.29 3.78
C LEU A 196 6.83 12.08 3.07
N TYR A 197 7.08 10.84 2.67
CA TYR A 197 8.19 10.49 1.79
C TYR A 197 7.73 10.49 0.33
N LYS A 198 8.61 10.95 -0.55
CA LYS A 198 8.46 10.91 -2.01
C LYS A 198 9.50 9.98 -2.61
N THR A 199 9.01 8.98 -3.32
CA THR A 199 9.81 8.01 -4.06
C THR A 199 9.74 8.35 -5.55
N THR A 200 10.89 8.39 -6.22
CA THR A 200 11.02 8.65 -7.65
C THR A 200 11.82 7.53 -8.29
N TYR A 201 11.35 7.05 -9.45
CA TYR A 201 12.01 5.99 -10.19
C TYR A 201 12.06 6.35 -11.67
N SER A 202 13.23 6.14 -12.28
CA SER A 202 13.45 6.29 -13.72
C SER A 202 13.86 4.96 -14.34
N PRO A 203 13.23 4.52 -15.45
CA PRO A 203 13.49 3.22 -16.05
C PRO A 203 14.87 3.11 -16.71
N SER A 204 15.60 4.22 -16.87
CA SER A 204 16.95 4.22 -17.44
C SER A 204 18.04 3.73 -16.47
N GLN A 205 17.70 3.54 -15.18
CA GLN A 205 18.64 3.04 -14.18
C GLN A 205 18.85 1.51 -14.33
N PRO A 206 19.98 0.95 -13.84
CA PRO A 206 20.16 -0.49 -13.76
C PRO A 206 18.98 -1.16 -13.04
N SER A 207 18.62 -2.38 -13.46
CA SER A 207 17.48 -3.09 -12.86
C SER A 207 17.66 -3.35 -11.36
N THR A 208 18.89 -3.45 -10.86
CA THR A 208 19.13 -3.64 -9.42
C THR A 208 19.04 -2.35 -8.61
N THR A 209 19.02 -1.18 -9.23
CA THR A 209 18.98 0.10 -8.50
C THR A 209 17.57 0.32 -7.91
N LEU A 210 17.51 0.62 -6.61
CA LEU A 210 16.28 0.99 -5.93
C LEU A 210 15.83 2.41 -6.36
N PRO A 211 14.52 2.72 -6.30
CA PRO A 211 14.04 4.09 -6.46
C PRO A 211 14.73 5.07 -5.51
N THR A 212 14.82 6.35 -5.89
CA THR A 212 15.32 7.39 -4.99
C THR A 212 14.20 7.91 -4.11
N VAL A 213 14.48 8.07 -2.82
CA VAL A 213 13.53 8.56 -1.81
C VAL A 213 14.01 9.89 -1.22
N SER A 214 13.05 10.75 -0.89
CA SER A 214 13.29 12.04 -0.24
C SER A 214 12.16 12.37 0.73
N ILE A 215 12.43 13.22 1.71
CA ILE A 215 11.41 13.76 2.60
C ILE A 215 10.72 14.92 1.87
N ALA A 216 9.45 14.75 1.50
CA ALA A 216 8.65 15.84 0.93
C ALA A 216 8.13 16.77 2.03
N ASN A 217 7.72 16.20 3.17
CA ASN A 217 7.32 16.98 4.34
C ASN A 217 7.59 16.19 5.63
N PRO A 218 8.42 16.70 6.57
CA PRO A 218 8.79 15.99 7.78
C PRO A 218 7.66 15.92 8.82
N THR A 219 6.56 16.62 8.65
CA THR A 219 5.42 16.63 9.56
C THR A 219 4.15 16.88 8.75
N PHE A 220 3.91 16.00 7.78
CA PHE A 220 2.78 16.13 6.88
C PHE A 220 1.47 16.01 7.66
N TRP A 221 1.34 15.02 8.54
CA TRP A 221 0.31 15.03 9.58
C TRP A 221 0.97 15.38 10.90
N ALA A 222 0.43 16.38 11.59
CA ALA A 222 0.94 16.81 12.88
C ALA A 222 0.60 15.79 13.98
N ALA A 223 1.31 15.89 15.11
CA ALA A 223 1.00 15.11 16.29
C ALA A 223 -0.48 15.32 16.71
N GLY A 224 -1.22 14.22 16.86
CA GLY A 224 -2.65 14.23 17.18
C GLY A 224 -3.59 14.39 15.97
N GLU A 225 -3.08 14.48 14.74
CA GLU A 225 -3.86 14.39 13.52
C GLU A 225 -3.94 12.92 13.01
N PRO A 226 -4.99 12.54 12.26
CA PRO A 226 -5.02 11.25 11.58
C PRO A 226 -3.93 11.11 10.51
N GLY A 227 -3.19 10.00 10.57
CA GLY A 227 -2.22 9.61 9.55
C GLY A 227 -2.85 9.07 8.27
N TYR A 228 -3.59 9.90 7.52
CA TYR A 228 -4.19 9.44 6.26
C TYR A 228 -3.14 8.96 5.27
N GLY A 229 -3.33 7.74 4.78
CA GLY A 229 -2.41 7.06 3.86
C GLY A 229 -1.50 6.05 4.55
N ASP A 230 -1.34 6.13 5.87
CA ASP A 230 -0.53 5.17 6.65
C ASP A 230 -1.20 3.79 6.70
N TYR A 231 -2.51 3.75 7.00
CA TYR A 231 -3.25 2.49 7.11
C TYR A 231 -3.54 1.85 5.74
N GLY A 232 -3.53 2.66 4.68
CA GLY A 232 -3.63 2.18 3.32
C GLY A 232 -4.08 3.26 2.35
N ASN A 233 -4.03 2.93 1.06
CA ASN A 233 -4.32 3.87 -0.01
C ASN A 233 -4.88 3.17 -1.25
N VAL A 234 -5.68 3.89 -2.03
CA VAL A 234 -6.18 3.45 -3.34
C VAL A 234 -6.18 4.63 -4.29
N VAL A 235 -5.60 4.48 -5.48
CA VAL A 235 -5.70 5.50 -6.54
C VAL A 235 -6.80 5.11 -7.52
N ARG A 236 -7.77 6.00 -7.73
CA ARG A 236 -8.83 5.81 -8.71
C ARG A 236 -9.42 7.14 -9.16
N ASP A 237 -9.80 7.22 -10.44
CA ASP A 237 -10.55 8.35 -11.00
C ASP A 237 -9.88 9.72 -10.75
N GLY A 238 -8.54 9.75 -10.79
CA GLY A 238 -7.74 10.96 -10.58
C GLY A 238 -7.53 11.35 -9.11
N TYR A 239 -8.07 10.58 -8.17
CA TYR A 239 -7.91 10.80 -6.74
C TYR A 239 -7.10 9.70 -6.07
N ALA A 240 -6.31 10.11 -5.09
CA ALA A 240 -5.78 9.25 -4.04
C ALA A 240 -6.79 9.20 -2.90
N TYR A 241 -7.29 8.02 -2.57
CA TYR A 241 -8.08 7.74 -1.38
C TYR A 241 -7.15 7.19 -0.30
N LEU A 242 -7.12 7.87 0.85
CA LEU A 242 -6.11 7.69 1.89
C LEU A 242 -6.80 7.29 3.18
N TYR A 243 -6.54 6.07 3.64
CA TYR A 243 -7.14 5.51 4.85
C TYR A 243 -6.21 5.77 6.04
N ALA A 244 -6.79 6.18 7.17
CA ALA A 244 -6.10 6.27 8.46
C ALA A 244 -6.79 5.35 9.47
N GLN A 245 -6.09 5.00 10.53
CA GLN A 245 -6.66 4.27 11.66
C GLN A 245 -6.80 5.19 12.87
N ARG A 246 -7.87 5.01 13.66
CA ARG A 246 -7.99 5.67 14.96
C ARG A 246 -6.95 5.11 15.94
N PRO A 247 -6.53 5.87 16.97
CA PRO A 247 -5.45 5.45 17.87
C PRO A 247 -5.75 4.18 18.68
N ASP A 248 -7.04 3.91 18.91
CA ASP A 248 -7.54 2.72 19.60
C ASP A 248 -7.91 1.58 18.64
N SER A 249 -7.57 1.72 17.36
CA SER A 249 -7.91 0.79 16.28
C SER A 249 -9.42 0.51 16.14
N SER A 250 -10.29 1.34 16.74
CA SER A 250 -11.75 1.15 16.75
C SER A 250 -12.43 1.46 15.42
N GLY A 251 -11.69 2.02 14.46
CA GLY A 251 -12.23 2.34 13.15
C GLY A 251 -11.25 3.04 12.23
N THR A 252 -11.75 3.26 11.01
CA THR A 252 -10.99 3.79 9.89
C THR A 252 -11.52 5.17 9.51
N LEU A 253 -10.62 6.07 9.16
CA LEU A 253 -10.93 7.41 8.66
C LEU A 253 -10.52 7.49 7.18
N LEU A 254 -11.17 8.35 6.41
CA LEU A 254 -10.86 8.52 4.98
C LEU A 254 -10.64 9.98 4.60
N ALA A 255 -9.57 10.21 3.85
CA ALA A 255 -9.33 11.44 3.12
C ALA A 255 -9.18 11.14 1.62
N ARG A 256 -9.25 12.18 0.79
CA ARG A 256 -8.81 12.12 -0.60
C ARG A 256 -8.13 13.41 -1.04
N ALA A 257 -7.24 13.28 -2.01
CA ALA A 257 -6.61 14.40 -2.70
C ALA A 257 -6.46 14.09 -4.20
N PRO A 258 -6.44 15.10 -5.08
CA PRO A 258 -6.04 14.89 -6.47
C PRO A 258 -4.62 14.29 -6.50
N ILE A 259 -4.38 13.28 -7.35
CA ILE A 259 -3.07 12.61 -7.43
C ILE A 259 -1.93 13.56 -7.86
N THR A 260 -2.27 14.69 -8.49
CA THR A 260 -1.32 15.73 -8.90
C THR A 260 -0.98 16.73 -7.78
N SER A 261 -1.58 16.57 -6.60
CA SER A 261 -1.51 17.56 -5.51
C SER A 261 -1.27 16.91 -4.14
N ILE A 262 -0.64 15.73 -4.11
CA ILE A 262 -0.36 14.97 -2.89
C ILE A 262 0.48 15.75 -1.88
N GLU A 263 1.43 16.56 -2.33
CA GLU A 263 2.26 17.37 -1.45
C GLU A 263 1.52 18.59 -0.87
N ASP A 264 0.37 18.98 -1.43
CA ASP A 264 -0.42 20.15 -1.04
C ASP A 264 -1.65 19.76 -0.19
N ARG A 265 -1.49 19.84 1.14
CA ARG A 265 -2.54 19.58 2.12
C ARG A 265 -3.80 20.42 1.93
N SER A 266 -3.72 21.59 1.31
CA SER A 266 -4.89 22.47 1.13
C SER A 266 -5.92 21.90 0.14
N THR A 267 -5.51 20.92 -0.69
CA THR A 267 -6.37 20.25 -1.66
C THR A 267 -7.12 19.03 -1.10
N TYR A 268 -6.83 18.66 0.15
CA TYR A 268 -7.38 17.45 0.76
C TYR A 268 -8.83 17.68 1.19
N THR A 269 -9.64 16.64 1.00
CA THR A 269 -10.99 16.56 1.55
C THR A 269 -11.13 15.30 2.39
N TYR A 270 -11.94 15.37 3.44
CA TYR A 270 -12.11 14.34 4.45
C TYR A 270 -13.55 13.85 4.39
N TYR A 271 -13.75 12.54 4.49
CA TYR A 271 -15.08 11.98 4.48
C TYR A 271 -15.60 11.80 5.89
N THR A 272 -16.84 12.23 6.12
CA THR A 272 -17.62 11.88 7.31
C THR A 272 -18.96 11.28 6.88
N PRO A 273 -19.39 10.13 7.42
CA PRO A 273 -20.69 9.54 7.07
C PRO A 273 -21.88 10.50 7.18
N SER A 274 -21.86 11.45 8.11
CA SER A 274 -22.97 12.37 8.36
C SER A 274 -23.01 13.58 7.42
N THR A 275 -21.87 14.08 6.94
CA THR A 275 -21.82 15.29 6.10
C THR A 275 -21.24 15.07 4.71
N GLY A 276 -20.71 13.88 4.43
CA GLY A 276 -20.00 13.57 3.20
C GLY A 276 -18.58 14.15 3.20
N TRP A 277 -18.11 14.55 2.01
CA TRP A 277 -16.79 15.15 1.82
C TRP A 277 -16.75 16.60 2.30
N THR A 278 -15.79 16.93 3.17
CA THR A 278 -15.56 18.26 3.73
C THR A 278 -14.09 18.67 3.60
N THR A 279 -13.80 19.97 3.59
CA THR A 279 -12.41 20.49 3.64
C THR A 279 -11.90 20.61 5.07
N THR A 280 -12.75 20.42 6.08
CA THR A 280 -12.38 20.51 7.49
C THR A 280 -11.84 19.16 7.95
N LEU A 281 -10.60 19.15 8.41
CA LEU A 281 -9.96 17.98 9.00
C LEU A 281 -10.74 17.55 10.27
N PRO A 282 -11.28 16.33 10.34
CA PRO A 282 -11.91 15.84 11.56
C PRO A 282 -10.86 15.58 12.64
N SER A 283 -11.27 15.70 13.91
CA SER A 283 -10.44 15.28 15.04
C SER A 283 -10.12 13.78 14.93
N LEU A 284 -8.91 13.39 15.32
CA LEU A 284 -8.49 11.98 15.42
C LEU A 284 -9.41 11.14 16.32
N SER A 285 -10.06 11.78 17.29
CA SER A 285 -11.00 11.14 18.20
C SER A 285 -12.47 11.20 17.76
N ASP A 286 -12.80 11.82 16.62
CA ASP A 286 -14.19 12.00 16.18
C ASP A 286 -14.83 10.69 15.72
N PRO A 287 -15.77 10.10 16.49
CA PRO A 287 -16.44 8.87 16.07
C PRO A 287 -17.35 9.09 14.86
N ALA A 288 -17.84 10.31 14.62
CA ALA A 288 -18.72 10.62 13.51
C ALA A 288 -18.00 10.64 12.16
N ALA A 289 -16.66 10.64 12.15
CA ALA A 289 -15.83 10.53 10.96
C ALA A 289 -15.44 9.07 10.62
N THR A 290 -15.82 8.11 11.46
CA THR A 290 -15.43 6.70 11.29
C THR A 290 -16.20 6.03 10.15
N LEU A 291 -15.47 5.43 9.21
CA LEU A 291 -16.01 4.50 8.22
C LEU A 291 -16.33 3.15 8.89
N PRO A 292 -17.60 2.76 9.00
CA PRO A 292 -17.95 1.46 9.54
C PRO A 292 -17.37 0.36 8.65
N ASN A 293 -16.85 -0.70 9.26
CA ASN A 293 -16.40 -1.92 8.59
C ASN A 293 -15.27 -1.79 7.56
N ALA A 294 -14.64 -0.62 7.41
CA ALA A 294 -13.53 -0.44 6.49
C ALA A 294 -12.23 -0.99 7.09
N GLY A 295 -12.03 -2.30 6.97
CA GLY A 295 -10.94 -3.02 7.62
C GLY A 295 -11.27 -3.46 9.05
N THR A 296 -10.28 -4.01 9.76
CA THR A 296 -10.44 -4.68 11.06
C THR A 296 -9.51 -4.15 12.16
N GLY A 297 -8.75 -3.08 11.88
CA GLY A 297 -7.91 -2.43 12.88
C GLY A 297 -6.47 -2.95 13.03
N TRP A 298 -6.01 -3.97 12.28
CA TRP A 298 -4.59 -4.37 12.27
C TRP A 298 -3.87 -3.94 10.98
N GLN A 299 -3.34 -4.87 10.19
CA GLN A 299 -2.64 -4.65 8.93
C GLN A 299 -3.47 -5.23 7.80
N GLY A 300 -3.36 -4.65 6.61
CA GLY A 300 -4.04 -5.13 5.42
C GLY A 300 -3.86 -4.17 4.26
N THR A 301 -4.47 -4.51 3.13
CA THR A 301 -4.32 -3.74 1.90
C THR A 301 -5.69 -3.37 1.35
N PHE A 302 -5.86 -2.07 1.12
CA PHE A 302 -6.98 -1.55 0.34
C PHE A 302 -6.62 -1.57 -1.15
N TYR A 303 -7.53 -2.01 -1.99
CA TYR A 303 -7.39 -1.92 -3.45
C TYR A 303 -8.75 -1.88 -4.12
N TYR A 304 -8.78 -1.49 -5.39
CA TYR A 304 -9.97 -1.64 -6.22
C TYR A 304 -9.82 -2.85 -7.13
N SER A 305 -10.83 -3.72 -7.15
CA SER A 305 -10.94 -4.80 -8.13
C SER A 305 -11.90 -4.40 -9.24
N THR A 306 -11.39 -4.31 -10.46
CA THR A 306 -12.16 -4.22 -11.70
C THR A 306 -13.00 -5.48 -11.95
N ALA A 307 -12.51 -6.66 -11.57
CA ALA A 307 -13.26 -7.91 -11.70
C ALA A 307 -14.57 -7.91 -10.89
N PHE A 308 -14.53 -7.32 -9.70
CA PHE A 308 -15.71 -7.18 -8.84
C PHE A 308 -16.39 -5.83 -8.96
N SER A 309 -15.78 -4.88 -9.68
CA SER A 309 -16.17 -3.48 -9.68
C SER A 309 -16.35 -2.91 -8.26
N SER A 310 -15.46 -3.28 -7.34
CA SER A 310 -15.61 -3.03 -5.90
C SER A 310 -14.26 -2.70 -5.26
N TYR A 311 -14.31 -1.82 -4.27
CA TYR A 311 -13.23 -1.61 -3.32
C TYR A 311 -13.16 -2.79 -2.37
N ILE A 312 -11.95 -3.24 -2.06
CA ILE A 312 -11.69 -4.40 -1.24
C ILE A 312 -10.62 -4.04 -0.22
N TRP A 313 -10.80 -4.52 1.01
CA TRP A 313 -9.74 -4.62 1.99
C TRP A 313 -9.55 -6.10 2.34
N ILE A 314 -8.30 -6.56 2.35
CA ILE A 314 -7.91 -7.88 2.85
C ILE A 314 -6.77 -7.70 3.84
N GLY A 315 -6.86 -8.37 4.99
CA GLY A 315 -5.81 -8.31 6.00
C GLY A 315 -6.11 -9.13 7.24
N GLN A 316 -5.42 -8.80 8.33
CA GLN A 316 -5.52 -9.48 9.62
C GLN A 316 -6.50 -8.79 10.56
N ALA A 317 -7.25 -9.53 11.37
CA ALA A 317 -8.05 -8.95 12.46
C ALA A 317 -7.19 -8.45 13.62
N LEU A 318 -7.67 -7.41 14.31
CA LEU A 318 -7.00 -6.89 15.50
C LEU A 318 -6.87 -7.97 16.59
N ASN A 319 -5.69 -8.09 17.18
CA ASN A 319 -5.34 -9.06 18.24
C ASN A 319 -5.52 -10.53 17.83
N CYS A 320 -5.42 -10.82 16.53
CA CYS A 320 -5.49 -12.17 15.98
C CYS A 320 -4.15 -12.55 15.31
N PRO A 321 -3.10 -12.89 16.09
CA PRO A 321 -1.76 -13.24 15.56
C PRO A 321 -1.73 -14.64 14.94
N SER A 322 -2.61 -14.87 13.97
CA SER A 322 -2.76 -16.12 13.22
C SER A 322 -2.94 -15.85 11.73
N ALA A 323 -2.82 -16.89 10.92
CA ALA A 323 -2.95 -16.82 9.47
C ALA A 323 -4.43 -16.72 9.01
N GLU A 324 -5.25 -15.91 9.70
CA GLU A 324 -6.66 -15.68 9.36
C GLU A 324 -6.81 -14.42 8.52
N PHE A 325 -7.17 -14.60 7.25
CA PHE A 325 -7.38 -13.51 6.30
C PHE A 325 -8.84 -13.08 6.34
N TYR A 326 -9.06 -11.84 6.77
CA TYR A 326 -10.36 -11.18 6.73
C TYR A 326 -10.51 -10.39 5.44
N ILE A 327 -11.76 -10.27 4.96
CA ILE A 327 -12.12 -9.46 3.81
C ILE A 327 -13.34 -8.59 4.12
N THR A 328 -13.35 -7.39 3.55
CA THR A 328 -14.53 -6.54 3.45
C THR A 328 -14.50 -5.83 2.09
N THR A 329 -15.67 -5.42 1.60
CA THR A 329 -15.83 -4.78 0.30
C THR A 329 -16.79 -3.61 0.37
N ALA A 330 -16.66 -2.70 -0.60
CA ALA A 330 -17.56 -1.56 -0.78
C ALA A 330 -17.73 -1.19 -2.26
N PRO A 331 -18.87 -0.59 -2.64
CA PRO A 331 -19.07 -0.09 -4.01
C PRO A 331 -18.35 1.24 -4.27
N ALA A 332 -18.05 2.00 -3.21
CA ALA A 332 -17.35 3.28 -3.22
C ALA A 332 -16.26 3.28 -2.13
N PRO A 333 -15.23 4.14 -2.21
CA PRO A 333 -14.13 4.13 -1.23
C PRO A 333 -14.60 4.50 0.18
N GLU A 334 -15.64 5.33 0.28
CA GLU A 334 -16.33 5.70 1.52
C GLU A 334 -17.34 4.66 2.03
N GLY A 335 -17.62 3.60 1.28
CA GLY A 335 -18.59 2.58 1.65
C GLY A 335 -19.92 2.62 0.88
N PRO A 336 -20.98 1.99 1.40
CA PRO A 336 -20.99 1.22 2.64
C PRO A 336 -20.08 -0.03 2.53
N TRP A 337 -19.19 -0.19 3.51
CA TRP A 337 -18.38 -1.40 3.64
C TRP A 337 -19.20 -2.49 4.35
N ILE A 338 -19.17 -3.71 3.83
CA ILE A 338 -19.83 -4.86 4.48
C ILE A 338 -19.06 -5.29 5.73
N GLU A 339 -19.73 -5.92 6.68
CA GLU A 339 -19.08 -6.47 7.87
C GLU A 339 -17.90 -7.39 7.47
N PRO A 340 -16.69 -7.21 8.04
CA PRO A 340 -15.56 -8.05 7.69
C PRO A 340 -15.80 -9.50 8.10
N TYR A 341 -15.42 -10.45 7.26
CA TYR A 341 -15.52 -11.88 7.54
C TYR A 341 -14.24 -12.62 7.16
N VAL A 342 -14.02 -13.78 7.78
CA VAL A 342 -12.87 -14.64 7.44
C VAL A 342 -13.07 -15.22 6.05
N LEU A 343 -12.18 -14.86 5.13
CA LEU A 343 -12.12 -15.41 3.78
C LEU A 343 -11.39 -16.75 3.74
N TRP A 344 -10.28 -16.85 4.49
CA TRP A 344 -9.41 -18.02 4.50
C TRP A 344 -8.61 -18.12 5.79
N LYS A 345 -8.23 -19.34 6.16
CA LYS A 345 -7.33 -19.64 7.27
C LYS A 345 -6.16 -20.48 6.78
N GLY A 346 -4.96 -19.98 7.01
CA GLY A 346 -3.71 -20.67 6.73
C GLY A 346 -3.13 -21.41 7.91
N GLU A 347 -1.98 -22.01 7.66
CA GLU A 347 -1.15 -22.55 8.71
C GLU A 347 -0.46 -21.40 9.46
N SER A 348 -0.56 -21.41 10.78
CA SER A 348 0.21 -20.50 11.64
C SER A 348 1.50 -21.22 12.08
N GLY A 349 2.58 -20.47 12.25
CA GLY A 349 3.81 -20.96 12.87
C GLY A 349 3.63 -21.28 14.36
N ASP A 350 4.66 -21.87 14.95
CA ASP A 350 4.70 -22.33 16.34
C ASP A 350 5.41 -21.36 17.30
N GLY A 351 5.86 -20.20 16.79
CA GLY A 351 6.49 -19.15 17.59
C GLY A 351 5.51 -18.29 18.41
N LEU A 352 6.07 -17.27 19.08
CA LEU A 352 5.29 -16.35 19.96
C LEU A 352 4.14 -15.65 19.21
N VAL A 353 4.37 -15.33 17.94
CA VAL A 353 3.37 -14.81 17.01
C VAL A 353 3.22 -15.88 15.93
N GLY A 354 2.04 -16.51 15.86
CA GLY A 354 1.80 -17.62 14.92
C GLY A 354 1.84 -17.13 13.48
N ALA A 355 1.22 -15.99 13.20
CA ALA A 355 1.40 -15.28 11.95
C ALA A 355 1.06 -13.80 12.08
N TYR A 356 1.70 -12.95 11.27
CA TYR A 356 1.39 -11.52 11.22
C TYR A 356 1.73 -10.92 9.86
N SER A 357 1.43 -9.62 9.73
CA SER A 357 1.64 -8.84 8.50
C SER A 357 0.88 -9.35 7.28
N LEU A 358 -0.33 -9.86 7.48
CA LEU A 358 -1.17 -10.36 6.39
C LEU A 358 -1.58 -9.20 5.49
N GLN A 359 -1.01 -9.16 4.28
CA GLN A 359 -1.24 -8.13 3.26
C GLN A 359 -1.56 -8.76 1.92
N ALA A 360 -2.20 -7.99 1.04
CA ALA A 360 -2.48 -8.37 -0.34
C ALA A 360 -1.54 -7.64 -1.31
N HIS A 361 -0.97 -8.37 -2.27
CA HIS A 361 0.07 -7.91 -3.18
C HIS A 361 -0.50 -7.86 -4.60
N THR A 362 -1.39 -6.91 -4.86
CA THR A 362 -2.00 -6.70 -6.18
C THR A 362 -0.96 -6.44 -7.27
N SER A 363 0.21 -5.93 -6.88
CA SER A 363 1.38 -5.71 -7.75
C SER A 363 1.95 -6.99 -8.39
N LEU A 364 1.57 -8.17 -7.90
CA LEU A 364 2.03 -9.48 -8.38
C LEU A 364 1.03 -10.15 -9.33
N LEU A 365 -0.19 -9.60 -9.47
CA LEU A 365 -1.21 -10.14 -10.35
C LEU A 365 -0.88 -9.91 -11.83
N PRO A 366 -1.12 -10.87 -12.74
CA PRO A 366 -0.95 -10.67 -14.18
C PRO A 366 -1.44 -9.31 -14.69
N SER A 367 -0.63 -8.60 -15.48
CA SER A 367 -0.99 -7.28 -16.01
C SER A 367 -1.98 -7.41 -17.17
N GLY A 368 -3.02 -6.58 -17.19
CA GLY A 368 -3.92 -6.46 -18.35
C GLY A 368 -5.03 -7.51 -18.44
N ASP A 369 -5.13 -8.44 -17.48
CA ASP A 369 -6.20 -9.43 -17.42
C ASP A 369 -7.14 -9.19 -16.23
N VAL A 370 -8.37 -8.74 -16.51
CA VAL A 370 -9.44 -8.58 -15.51
C VAL A 370 -9.77 -9.92 -14.82
N ALA A 371 -9.51 -11.06 -15.46
CA ALA A 371 -9.69 -12.37 -14.84
C ALA A 371 -8.63 -12.68 -13.77
N ALA A 372 -7.44 -12.07 -13.84
CA ALA A 372 -6.38 -12.23 -12.85
C ALA A 372 -6.74 -11.63 -11.49
N GLU A 373 -7.54 -10.56 -11.47
CA GLU A 373 -8.07 -9.95 -10.24
C GLU A 373 -9.17 -10.78 -9.55
N LYS A 374 -9.53 -11.94 -10.11
CA LYS A 374 -10.30 -12.97 -9.37
C LYS A 374 -9.42 -13.76 -8.40
N GLY A 375 -8.10 -13.59 -8.48
CA GLY A 375 -7.16 -14.03 -7.47
C GLY A 375 -6.49 -12.84 -6.78
N ILE A 376 -5.87 -13.10 -5.64
CA ILE A 376 -5.00 -12.15 -4.95
C ILE A 376 -3.83 -12.92 -4.36
N PHE A 377 -2.62 -12.38 -4.51
CA PHE A 377 -1.48 -12.85 -3.75
C PHE A 377 -1.54 -12.26 -2.35
N THR A 378 -1.44 -13.08 -1.33
CA THR A 378 -1.36 -12.64 0.06
C THR A 378 -0.09 -13.16 0.69
N GLU A 379 0.55 -12.33 1.49
CA GLU A 379 1.71 -12.71 2.28
C GLU A 379 1.29 -13.07 3.71
N THR A 380 1.96 -14.05 4.29
CA THR A 380 1.94 -14.34 5.72
C THR A 380 3.36 -14.45 6.21
N GLU A 381 3.68 -13.76 7.31
CA GLU A 381 4.92 -13.98 8.03
C GLU A 381 4.69 -15.00 9.13
N ARG A 382 5.33 -16.16 9.01
CA ARG A 382 5.47 -17.16 10.08
C ARG A 382 6.86 -16.97 10.68
N THR A 383 7.10 -17.34 11.93
CA THR A 383 8.42 -17.16 12.56
C THR A 383 9.57 -17.61 11.64
N ALA A 384 10.30 -16.62 11.14
CA ALA A 384 11.36 -16.68 10.12
C ALA A 384 10.95 -16.92 8.65
N GLU A 385 9.70 -17.24 8.27
CA GLU A 385 9.26 -17.46 6.88
C GLU A 385 8.28 -16.41 6.32
N GLN A 386 8.72 -15.64 5.32
CA GLN A 386 7.82 -14.90 4.41
C GLN A 386 7.22 -15.87 3.38
N THR A 387 5.91 -16.08 3.48
CA THR A 387 5.17 -17.07 2.70
C THR A 387 4.16 -16.38 1.79
N LEU A 388 4.32 -16.49 0.47
CA LEU A 388 3.40 -15.95 -0.51
C LEU A 388 2.38 -17.00 -0.97
N LEU A 389 1.11 -16.70 -0.72
CA LEU A 389 -0.03 -17.53 -1.05
C LEU A 389 -0.83 -16.89 -2.20
N ILE A 390 -1.34 -17.68 -3.15
CA ILE A 390 -2.44 -17.24 -4.01
C ILE A 390 -3.76 -17.69 -3.42
N LEU A 391 -4.63 -16.73 -3.17
CA LEU A 391 -6.05 -16.95 -2.96
C LEU A 391 -6.77 -16.77 -4.30
N ILE A 392 -7.33 -17.85 -4.87
CA ILE A 392 -8.22 -17.76 -6.04
C ILE A 392 -9.65 -17.76 -5.52
N GLN A 393 -10.45 -16.78 -5.94
CA GLN A 393 -11.85 -16.64 -5.52
C GLN A 393 -12.82 -17.15 -6.59
N ARG A 394 -14.01 -17.60 -6.17
CA ARG A 394 -15.15 -17.84 -7.07
C ARG A 394 -15.93 -16.55 -7.19
N THR A 395 -16.27 -16.16 -8.42
CA THR A 395 -17.27 -15.14 -8.66
C THR A 395 -18.64 -15.75 -8.35
N CYS A 396 -19.30 -15.32 -7.26
CA CYS A 396 -20.73 -15.57 -7.09
C CYS A 396 -21.46 -14.48 -7.89
N ILE A 397 -21.92 -14.80 -9.10
CA ILE A 397 -22.76 -13.89 -9.88
C ILE A 397 -24.14 -13.94 -9.21
N ILE A 398 -24.43 -12.98 -8.33
CA ILE A 398 -25.81 -12.71 -7.92
C ILE A 398 -26.44 -11.97 -9.10
N THR A 399 -27.08 -12.72 -10.02
CA THR A 399 -28.07 -12.13 -10.90
C THR A 399 -29.18 -11.55 -10.02
N PRO A 400 -29.60 -10.28 -10.22
CA PRO A 400 -30.79 -9.78 -9.57
C PRO A 400 -31.99 -10.52 -10.15
N SER A 401 -32.48 -11.54 -9.45
CA SER A 401 -33.82 -12.04 -9.66
C SER A 401 -34.78 -11.08 -8.99
N ASN A 402 -35.47 -10.27 -9.79
CA ASN A 402 -36.78 -9.64 -9.56
C ASN A 402 -37.16 -8.99 -10.90
N GLU A 403 -38.29 -9.17 -11.55
CA GLU A 403 -39.55 -9.90 -11.41
C GLU A 403 -40.22 -9.80 -12.81
N LEU A 404 -41.12 -10.72 -13.17
CA LEU A 404 -42.50 -10.43 -13.63
C LEU A 404 -43.15 -11.65 -14.30
N VAL A 405 -44.05 -12.28 -13.55
CA VAL A 405 -45.46 -12.56 -13.90
C VAL A 405 -45.79 -12.77 -15.38
N GLN A 406 -46.07 -14.02 -15.75
CA GLN A 406 -47.44 -14.51 -16.02
C GLN A 406 -47.53 -16.01 -15.75
#